data_AF-A0A3B9XG21-F1
#
_entry.id   AF-A0A3B9XG21-F1
#
_cell.length_a   1.000
_cell.length_b   1.000
_cell.length_c   1.000
_cell.angle_alpha   90.00
_cell.angle_beta   90.00
_cell.angle_gamma   90.00
#
_symmetry.space_group_name_H-M   'P 1'
#
loop_
_entity.id
_entity.type
_entity.pdbx_description
1 polymer ?
#
loop_
_entity_poly.entity_id
_entity_poly.type
_entity_poly.pdbx_seq_one_letter_code
_entity_poly.pdbx_strand_id
1 'polypeptide(L)'
;MTSKPVGAATIGNFDGFHRGHQCLVSQVVQKGKGEGGSLLVTFEPHPREILNPQVRVPRLSSDWTQLCGHFEAAGLDEVLQLQTSREFLKLTATDFMEMLWE
;
A
#
# COMPACT_ATOMS: atom_id res chain seq x y z
N MET A 1 11.30 5.70 2.81
CA MET A 1 11.32 6.94 2.02
C MET A 1 11.55 6.55 0.57
N THR A 2 10.68 7.00 -0.33
CA THR A 2 10.68 6.61 -1.75
C THR A 2 11.92 7.14 -2.46
N SER A 3 12.47 6.37 -3.40
CA SER A 3 13.74 6.71 -4.05
C SER A 3 13.59 7.67 -5.24
N LYS A 4 12.33 7.85 -5.69
CA LYS A 4 11.94 8.67 -6.84
C LYS A 4 10.79 9.62 -6.48
N PRO A 5 10.64 10.73 -7.23
CA PRO A 5 9.43 11.56 -7.16
C PRO A 5 8.19 10.69 -7.41
N VAL A 6 7.12 10.85 -6.66
CA VAL A 6 5.88 10.08 -6.85
C VAL A 6 4.88 10.94 -7.63
N GLY A 7 4.46 10.47 -8.81
CA GLY A 7 3.48 11.16 -9.64
C GLY A 7 2.03 10.77 -9.30
N ALA A 8 1.83 9.50 -8.93
CA ALA A 8 0.53 9.02 -8.49
C ALA A 8 0.68 7.94 -7.41
N ALA A 9 -0.24 7.93 -6.44
CA ALA A 9 -0.25 6.94 -5.36
C ALA A 9 -1.64 6.30 -5.16
N THR A 10 -1.64 5.06 -4.67
CA THR A 10 -2.84 4.40 -4.12
C THR A 10 -2.53 3.82 -2.74
N ILE A 11 -3.52 3.84 -1.85
CA ILE A 11 -3.35 3.44 -0.45
C ILE A 11 -4.43 2.40 -0.10
N GLY A 12 -4.02 1.29 0.52
CA GLY A 12 -4.94 0.23 0.93
C GLY A 12 -4.21 -1.03 1.41
N ASN A 13 -4.94 -2.03 1.92
CA ASN A 13 -4.30 -3.27 2.39
C ASN A 13 -3.84 -4.19 1.25
N PHE A 14 -4.47 -4.10 0.07
CA PHE A 14 -4.13 -4.86 -1.14
C PHE A 14 -4.08 -6.40 -1.03
N ASP A 15 -4.50 -6.98 0.10
CA ASP A 15 -4.56 -8.43 0.32
C ASP A 15 -5.38 -9.15 -0.76
N GLY A 16 -4.84 -10.24 -1.30
CA GLY A 16 -5.45 -11.05 -2.37
C GLY A 16 -5.41 -10.44 -3.77
N PHE A 17 -4.93 -9.20 -3.95
CA PHE A 17 -4.76 -8.50 -5.24
C PHE A 17 -5.85 -8.78 -6.31
N HIS A 18 -7.12 -8.73 -5.88
CA HIS A 18 -8.26 -9.05 -6.74
C HIS A 18 -8.50 -7.97 -7.82
N ARG A 19 -9.49 -8.20 -8.70
CA ARG A 19 -9.78 -7.33 -9.86
C ARG A 19 -9.97 -5.84 -9.52
N GLY A 20 -10.47 -5.54 -8.32
CA GLY A 20 -10.62 -4.16 -7.83
C GLY A 20 -9.26 -3.50 -7.57
N HIS A 21 -8.38 -4.20 -6.85
CA HIS A 21 -7.00 -3.77 -6.63
C HIS A 21 -6.23 -3.60 -7.94
N GLN A 22 -6.39 -4.53 -8.88
CA GLN A 22 -5.78 -4.45 -10.21
C GLN A 22 -6.24 -3.20 -10.97
N CYS A 23 -7.52 -2.85 -10.88
CA CYS A 23 -8.05 -1.63 -11.49
C CYS A 23 -7.42 -0.37 -10.89
N LEU A 24 -7.33 -0.28 -9.56
CA LEU A 24 -6.69 0.84 -8.87
C LEU A 24 -5.21 0.97 -9.26
N VAL A 25 -4.46 -0.13 -9.20
CA VAL A 25 -3.05 -0.14 -9.57
C VAL A 25 -2.85 0.26 -11.03
N SER A 26 -3.66 -0.26 -11.96
CA SER A 26 -3.56 0.12 -13.37
C SER A 26 -3.74 1.62 -13.59
N GLN A 27 -4.69 2.26 -12.88
CA GLN A 27 -4.91 3.70 -12.97
C GLN A 27 -3.71 4.49 -12.42
N VAL A 28 -3.14 4.06 -11.29
CA VAL A 28 -1.99 4.75 -10.69
C VAL A 28 -0.74 4.60 -11.54
N VAL A 29 -0.50 3.41 -12.10
CA VAL A 29 0.58 3.17 -13.07
C VAL A 29 0.43 4.07 -14.29
N GLN A 30 -0.78 4.20 -14.84
CA GLN A 30 -1.00 5.09 -15.99
C GLN A 30 -0.78 6.56 -15.67
N LYS A 31 -1.25 7.03 -14.51
CA LYS A 31 -1.08 8.43 -14.07
C LYS A 31 0.36 8.78 -13.71
N GLY A 32 1.09 7.85 -13.10
CA GLY A 32 2.49 8.07 -12.70
C GLY A 32 3.47 8.17 -13.89
N LYS A 33 3.07 7.73 -15.09
CA LYS A 33 3.91 7.77 -16.29
C LYS A 33 4.24 9.22 -16.68
N GLY A 34 5.53 9.56 -16.59
CA GLY A 34 6.01 10.91 -16.91
C GLY A 34 5.86 11.94 -15.79
N GLU A 35 5.24 11.56 -14.66
CA GLU A 35 5.00 12.44 -13.50
C GLU A 35 5.82 12.04 -12.25
N GLY A 36 6.74 11.08 -12.38
CA GLY A 36 7.64 10.63 -11.30
C GLY A 36 7.56 9.13 -11.04
N GLY A 37 6.41 8.50 -11.32
CA GLY A 37 6.17 7.09 -11.11
C GLY A 37 4.94 6.81 -10.24
N SER A 38 4.65 5.53 -10.06
CA SER A 38 3.50 5.01 -9.33
C SER A 38 3.89 4.41 -7.98
N LEU A 39 3.14 4.75 -6.94
CA LEU A 39 3.34 4.26 -5.57
C LEU A 39 2.11 3.48 -5.07
N LEU A 40 2.35 2.30 -4.49
CA LEU A 40 1.37 1.59 -3.67
C LEU A 40 1.80 1.67 -2.21
N VAL A 41 0.93 2.24 -1.36
CA VAL A 41 1.11 2.22 0.09
C VAL A 41 0.23 1.12 0.68
N THR A 42 0.83 0.23 1.46
CA THR A 42 0.16 -0.87 2.17
C THR A 42 0.65 -0.99 3.61
N PHE A 43 0.06 -1.91 4.37
CA PHE A 43 0.12 -1.93 5.83
C PHE A 43 0.42 -3.34 6.35
N GLU A 44 1.45 -3.47 7.19
CA GLU A 44 1.75 -4.72 7.92
C GLU A 44 2.21 -4.41 9.35
N PRO A 45 1.69 -5.07 10.41
CA PRO A 45 0.58 -6.02 10.42
C PRO A 45 -0.73 -5.42 9.90
N HIS A 46 -1.67 -6.24 9.43
CA HIS A 46 -2.94 -5.74 8.90
C HIS A 46 -3.66 -4.90 9.98
N PRO A 47 -4.15 -3.68 9.68
CA PRO A 47 -4.70 -2.76 10.68
C PRO A 47 -5.78 -3.38 11.57
N ARG A 48 -6.60 -4.27 11.02
CA ARG A 48 -7.63 -5.01 11.76
C ARG A 48 -7.07 -5.92 12.87
N GLU A 49 -5.86 -6.47 12.71
CA GLU A 49 -5.17 -7.26 13.75
C GLU A 49 -4.75 -6.36 14.93
N ILE A 50 -4.36 -5.12 14.66
CA ILE A 50 -4.01 -4.14 15.71
C ILE A 50 -5.25 -3.62 16.44
N LEU A 51 -6.29 -3.28 15.69
CA LEU A 51 -7.56 -2.77 16.24
C LEU A 51 -8.31 -3.84 17.03
N ASN A 52 -8.24 -5.10 16.59
CA ASN A 52 -8.91 -6.20 17.24
C ASN A 52 -7.97 -7.41 17.40
N PRO A 53 -7.11 -7.41 18.45
CA PRO A 53 -6.08 -8.43 18.65
C PRO A 53 -6.62 -9.86 18.83
N GLN A 54 -7.90 -10.00 19.18
CA GLN A 54 -8.56 -11.29 19.33
C GLN A 54 -9.00 -11.88 17.98
N VAL A 55 -8.99 -11.09 16.90
CA VAL A 55 -9.40 -11.50 15.56
C VAL A 55 -8.18 -11.83 14.72
N ARG A 56 -8.05 -13.10 14.32
CA ARG A 56 -7.13 -13.48 13.25
C ARG A 56 -7.72 -13.03 11.91
N VAL A 57 -7.02 -12.16 11.19
CA VAL A 57 -7.45 -11.78 9.84
C VAL A 57 -7.12 -12.95 8.91
N PRO A 58 -8.11 -13.56 8.23
CA PRO A 58 -7.81 -14.52 7.18
C PRO A 58 -7.14 -13.76 6.03
N ARG A 59 -5.85 -13.99 5.84
CA ARG A 59 -5.09 -13.41 4.73
C ARG A 59 -5.40 -14.19 3.46
N LEU A 60 -5.72 -13.48 2.38
CA LEU A 60 -5.89 -14.06 1.04
C LEU A 60 -4.55 -14.30 0.36
N SER A 61 -3.55 -13.47 0.69
CA SER A 61 -2.16 -13.61 0.29
C SER A 61 -1.31 -13.80 1.55
N SER A 62 -0.80 -15.01 1.77
CA SER A 62 0.09 -15.32 2.90
C SER A 62 1.57 -15.10 2.59
N ASP A 63 1.93 -14.87 1.33
CA ASP A 63 3.31 -14.68 0.88
C ASP A 63 3.50 -13.27 0.30
N TRP A 64 4.29 -12.46 1.00
CA TRP A 64 4.66 -11.11 0.55
C TRP A 64 5.41 -11.13 -0.77
N THR A 65 6.23 -12.16 -1.03
CA THR A 65 6.99 -12.30 -2.27
C THR A 65 6.07 -12.46 -3.47
N GLN A 66 5.05 -13.32 -3.34
CA GLN A 66 4.02 -13.50 -4.35
C GLN A 66 3.25 -12.20 -4.60
N LEU A 67 2.86 -11.50 -3.53
CA LEU A 67 2.11 -10.25 -3.64
C LEU A 67 2.94 -9.16 -4.35
N CYS A 68 4.24 -9.03 -4.02
CA CYS A 68 5.17 -8.17 -4.73
C CYS A 68 5.31 -8.53 -6.21
N GLY A 69 5.40 -9.83 -6.54
CA GLY A 69 5.43 -10.28 -7.93
C GLY A 69 4.17 -9.89 -8.71
N HIS A 70 3.00 -9.86 -8.07
CA HIS A 70 1.78 -9.35 -8.68
C HIS A 70 1.82 -7.83 -8.93
N PHE A 71 2.37 -7.05 -8.00
CA PHE A 71 2.53 -5.61 -8.17
C PHE A 71 3.54 -5.27 -9.28
N GLU A 72 4.67 -5.97 -9.31
CA GLU A 72 5.68 -5.84 -10.36
C GLU A 72 5.10 -6.18 -11.74
N ALA A 73 4.39 -7.31 -11.85
CA ALA A 73 3.71 -7.70 -13.09
C ALA A 73 2.64 -6.69 -13.55
N ALA A 74 2.06 -5.93 -12.62
CA ALA A 74 1.11 -4.85 -12.93
C ALA A 74 1.80 -3.54 -13.38
N GLY A 75 3.13 -3.48 -13.35
CA GLY A 75 3.94 -2.33 -13.78
C GLY A 75 4.04 -1.23 -12.72
N LEU A 76 3.85 -1.56 -11.44
CA LEU A 76 3.99 -0.63 -10.34
C LEU A 76 5.48 -0.30 -10.08
N ASP A 77 5.81 0.97 -9.85
CA ASP A 77 7.21 1.41 -9.71
C ASP A 77 7.75 1.20 -8.29
N GLU A 78 6.97 1.56 -7.26
CA GLU A 78 7.39 1.41 -5.86
C GLU A 78 6.24 0.93 -4.96
N VAL A 79 6.59 0.07 -3.99
CA VAL A 79 5.69 -0.37 -2.92
C VAL A 79 6.23 0.09 -1.58
N LEU A 80 5.45 0.88 -0.85
CA LEU A 80 5.74 1.29 0.52
C LEU A 80 4.86 0.47 1.48
N GLN A 81 5.47 -0.51 2.14
CA GLN A 81 4.83 -1.22 3.24
C GLN A 81 5.10 -0.49 4.56
N LEU A 82 4.06 0.10 5.13
CA LEU A 82 4.13 0.80 6.40
C LEU A 82 3.96 -0.16 7.57
N GLN A 83 4.83 0.01 8.57
CA GLN A 83 4.73 -0.72 9.82
C GLN A 83 3.56 -0.19 10.65
N THR A 84 2.50 -0.98 10.76
CA THR A 84 1.28 -0.56 11.46
C THR A 84 1.41 -0.79 12.95
N SER A 85 1.03 0.22 13.73
CA SER A 85 1.02 0.17 15.20
C SER A 85 -0.22 0.88 15.75
N ARG A 86 -0.49 0.73 17.06
CA ARG A 86 -1.58 1.48 17.70
C ARG A 86 -1.38 2.99 17.61
N GLU A 87 -0.15 3.49 17.72
CA GLU A 87 0.14 4.92 17.60
C GLU A 87 -0.02 5.40 16.16
N PHE A 88 0.41 4.60 15.19
CA PHE A 88 0.20 4.88 13.77
C PHE A 88 -1.30 5.03 13.44
N LEU A 89 -2.15 4.14 13.97
CA LEU A 89 -3.60 4.19 13.71
C LEU A 89 -4.34 5.34 14.42
N LYS A 90 -3.65 6.11 15.28
CA LYS A 90 -4.19 7.33 15.89
C LYS A 90 -3.89 8.60 15.09
N LEU A 91 -3.03 8.52 14.08
CA LEU A 91 -2.69 9.67 13.25
C LEU A 91 -3.95 10.24 12.62
N THR A 92 -4.03 11.56 12.58
CA THR A 92 -5.05 12.21 11.76
C THR A 92 -4.71 12.02 10.28
N ALA A 93 -5.67 12.27 9.40
CA ALA A 93 -5.41 12.23 7.96
C ALA A 93 -4.28 13.21 7.57
N THR A 94 -4.21 14.38 8.21
CA THR A 94 -3.16 15.37 7.97
C THR A 94 -1.79 14.84 8.41
N ASP A 95 -1.67 14.37 9.65
CA ASP A 95 -0.38 13.85 10.16
C ASP A 95 0.13 12.66 9.33
N PHE A 96 -0.80 11.81 8.87
CA PHE A 96 -0.46 10.69 7.99
C PHE A 96 0.09 11.16 6.64
N MET A 97 -0.52 12.18 6.05
CA MET A 97 -0.06 12.76 4.79
C MET A 97 1.27 13.50 4.95
N GLU A 98 1.49 14.22 6.05
CA GLU A 98 2.78 14.87 6.33
C GLU A 98 3.90 13.83 6.46
N MET A 99 3.70 12.80 7.27
CA MET A 99 4.67 11.71 7.44
C MET A 99 5.00 10.95 6.15
N LEU A 100 4.07 10.88 5.19
CA LEU A 100 4.31 10.21 3.92
C LEU A 100 5.10 11.06 2.90
N TRP A 101 5.03 12.39 3.00
CA TRP A 101 5.62 13.33 2.04
C TRP A 101 6.86 14.07 2.56
N GLU A 102 7.17 13.95 3.85
CA GLU A 102 8.47 14.34 4.44
C GLU A 102 9.53 13.24 4.28
#